data_AF-A0A660A2N8-F1
#
_entry.id   AF-A0A660A2N8-F1
#
_cell.length_a   1.000
_cell.length_b   1.000
_cell.length_c   1.000
_cell.angle_alpha   90.00
_cell.angle_beta   90.00
_cell.angle_gamma   90.00
#
_symmetry.space_group_name_H-M   'P 1'
#
loop_
_entity.id
_entity.type
_entity.pdbx_description
1 polymer ?
#
loop_
_entity_poly.entity_id
_entity_poly.type
_entity_poly.pdbx_seq_one_letter_code
_entity_poly.pdbx_strand_id
1 'polypeptide(L)'
;MKNISRKCFITSVLCIILGGILLGAGYATGGLQDIKHQTAPKKVIKTFDQITALDIDSSASTITVETGPVQRPTVTYYTHPKFIDPIVTTVTGKTLSLSQKPKDVVITGGIEILGFTLNNSRQEKNYRSITITVPEKTSLNEVKGSNVPHTTLSNLTVQDMQFDGNLTLLHTKVKKATITGMLEATKSQLTNLELKADYSFSNLTDSSVENGTISLGNGQLTTKDTTLKAVNIQSLHSGGIEAERTTLENVTFTVSKSKEEEENDYYDNDAIFTAHALTLKGTNTITGGDIDVDITLTKAKAIAYRARTENGKVSLGSQLTPAKIGKESTSDVISYVAENKAATGNLTVNLNKGDITIK
;
A
#
# COMPACT_ATOMS: atom_id res chain seq x y z
N MET A 1 -34.62 16.05 -60.25
CA MET A 1 -33.85 15.41 -59.16
C MET A 1 -32.46 14.88 -59.57
N LYS A 2 -32.25 14.29 -60.77
CA LYS A 2 -30.94 13.71 -61.22
C LYS A 2 -29.73 14.66 -61.29
N ASN A 3 -29.91 15.95 -61.60
CA ASN A 3 -28.79 16.90 -61.71
C ASN A 3 -28.28 17.42 -60.36
N ILE A 4 -29.14 17.46 -59.34
CA ILE A 4 -28.76 17.90 -57.99
C ILE A 4 -27.93 16.80 -57.32
N SER A 5 -28.32 15.53 -57.43
CA SER A 5 -27.56 14.41 -56.87
C SER A 5 -26.16 14.27 -57.48
N ARG A 6 -26.00 14.46 -58.80
CA ARG A 6 -24.69 14.43 -59.47
C ARG A 6 -23.79 15.58 -59.03
N LYS A 7 -24.33 16.78 -58.86
CA LYS A 7 -23.58 17.94 -58.34
C LYS A 7 -23.15 17.72 -56.89
N CYS A 8 -24.05 17.22 -56.03
CA CYS A 8 -23.71 16.89 -54.64
C CYS A 8 -22.64 15.80 -54.54
N PHE A 9 -22.67 14.80 -55.42
CA PHE A 9 -21.66 13.73 -55.47
C PHE A 9 -20.28 14.26 -55.92
N ILE A 10 -20.24 15.12 -56.94
CA ILE A 10 -18.97 15.73 -57.37
C ILE A 10 -18.42 16.63 -56.26
N THR A 11 -19.27 17.42 -55.61
CA THR A 11 -18.88 18.24 -54.46
C THR A 11 -18.35 17.39 -53.31
N SER A 12 -18.98 16.26 -52.98
CA SER A 12 -18.50 15.39 -51.89
C SER A 12 -17.14 14.77 -52.20
N VAL A 13 -16.92 14.31 -53.44
CA VAL A 13 -15.61 13.78 -53.87
C VAL A 13 -14.53 14.87 -53.82
N LEU A 14 -14.83 16.08 -54.29
CA LEU A 14 -13.91 17.21 -54.21
C LEU A 14 -13.58 17.57 -52.75
N CYS A 15 -14.57 17.59 -51.86
CA CYS A 15 -14.35 17.84 -50.43
C CYS A 15 -13.46 16.76 -49.78
N ILE A 16 -13.61 15.49 -50.16
CA ILE A 16 -12.76 14.39 -49.67
C ILE A 16 -11.31 14.57 -50.16
N ILE A 17 -11.12 14.87 -51.45
CA ILE A 17 -9.79 15.07 -52.03
C ILE A 17 -9.11 16.28 -51.37
N LEU A 18 -9.82 17.41 -51.26
CA LEU A 18 -9.33 18.61 -50.57
C LEU A 18 -8.99 18.33 -49.10
N GLY A 19 -9.85 17.58 -48.39
CA GLY A 19 -9.59 17.15 -47.03
C GLY A 19 -8.32 16.30 -46.92
N GLY A 20 -8.13 15.34 -47.83
CA GLY A 20 -6.92 14.52 -47.89
C GLY A 20 -5.65 15.32 -48.16
N ILE A 21 -5.69 16.28 -49.08
CA ILE A 21 -4.56 17.18 -49.38
C ILE A 21 -4.23 18.04 -48.15
N LEU A 22 -5.23 18.58 -47.47
CA LEU A 22 -5.03 19.40 -46.27
C LEU A 22 -4.46 18.59 -45.10
N LEU A 23 -4.92 17.34 -44.92
CA LEU A 23 -4.36 16.42 -43.93
C LEU A 23 -2.90 16.07 -44.25
N GLY A 24 -2.60 15.76 -45.52
CA GLY A 24 -1.25 15.44 -45.98
C GLY A 24 -0.30 16.63 -45.87
N ALA A 25 -0.75 17.83 -46.25
CA ALA A 25 0.01 19.07 -46.10
C ALA A 25 0.25 19.37 -44.62
N GLY A 26 -0.79 19.32 -43.78
CA GLY A 26 -0.67 19.53 -42.35
C GLY A 26 0.27 18.53 -41.69
N TYR A 27 0.30 17.27 -42.14
CA TYR A 27 1.28 16.30 -41.67
C TYR A 27 2.71 16.64 -42.12
N ALA A 28 2.91 16.94 -43.40
CA ALA A 28 4.22 17.24 -43.97
C ALA A 28 4.84 18.55 -43.43
N THR A 29 4.02 19.53 -43.06
CA THR A 29 4.47 20.79 -42.46
C THR A 29 4.62 20.73 -40.94
N GLY A 30 4.39 19.57 -40.32
CA GLY A 30 4.55 19.40 -38.87
C GLY A 30 3.36 19.85 -38.02
N GLY A 31 2.17 20.04 -38.59
CA GLY A 31 0.96 20.47 -37.88
C GLY A 31 0.58 19.56 -36.70
N LEU A 32 0.89 18.26 -36.75
CA LEU A 32 0.71 17.36 -35.60
C LEU A 32 1.71 17.65 -34.46
N GLN A 33 2.94 18.05 -34.81
CA GLN A 33 3.96 18.47 -33.84
C GLN A 33 3.58 19.81 -33.22
N ASP A 34 3.02 20.74 -34.00
CA ASP A 34 2.50 22.01 -33.50
C ASP A 34 1.34 21.81 -32.52
N ILE A 35 0.38 20.94 -32.85
CA ILE A 35 -0.72 20.57 -31.95
C ILE A 35 -0.17 20.00 -30.63
N LYS A 36 0.81 19.08 -30.70
CA LYS A 36 1.46 18.54 -29.51
C LYS A 36 2.14 19.63 -28.69
N HIS A 37 2.90 20.51 -29.33
CA HIS A 37 3.62 21.58 -28.65
C HIS A 37 2.66 22.56 -27.95
N GLN A 38 1.59 22.98 -28.61
CA GLN A 38 0.62 23.93 -28.05
C GLN A 38 -0.21 23.36 -26.89
N THR A 39 -0.46 22.05 -26.90
CA THR A 39 -1.28 21.35 -25.89
C THR A 39 -0.44 20.64 -24.82
N ALA A 40 0.88 20.79 -24.85
CA ALA A 40 1.79 20.13 -23.92
C ALA A 40 1.60 20.68 -22.50
N PRO A 41 1.43 19.82 -21.49
CA PRO A 41 1.50 20.23 -20.09
C PRO A 41 2.84 20.90 -19.77
N LYS A 42 2.77 21.99 -18.99
CA LYS A 42 3.96 22.76 -18.60
C LYS A 42 4.52 22.19 -17.30
N LYS A 43 5.84 21.95 -17.27
CA LYS A 43 6.53 21.57 -16.04
C LYS A 43 6.67 22.81 -15.14
N VAL A 44 6.31 22.65 -13.88
CA VAL A 44 6.46 23.65 -12.83
C VAL A 44 7.48 23.12 -11.83
N ILE A 45 8.40 24.00 -11.43
CA ILE A 45 9.40 23.72 -10.40
C ILE A 45 9.31 24.88 -9.41
N LYS A 46 9.02 24.57 -8.15
CA LYS A 46 8.99 25.55 -7.05
C LYS A 46 10.01 25.16 -6.00
N THR A 47 10.79 26.13 -5.55
CA THR A 47 11.78 25.96 -4.48
C THR A 47 11.33 26.71 -3.23
N PHE A 48 11.57 26.12 -2.06
CA PHE A 48 11.20 26.68 -0.76
C PHE A 48 12.45 26.77 0.11
N ASP A 49 12.49 27.72 1.06
CA ASP A 49 13.70 27.91 1.87
C ASP A 49 13.93 26.75 2.84
N GLN A 50 12.95 26.47 3.70
CA GLN A 50 13.00 25.34 4.63
C GLN A 50 11.60 24.77 4.83
N ILE A 51 11.48 23.45 4.83
CA ILE A 51 10.28 22.74 5.24
C ILE A 51 10.65 21.69 6.28
N THR A 52 9.80 21.55 7.29
CA THR A 52 9.92 20.49 8.31
C THR A 52 8.65 19.66 8.40
N ALA A 53 7.59 20.05 7.69
CA ALA A 53 6.33 19.31 7.67
C ALA A 53 5.70 19.38 6.28
N LEU A 54 4.93 18.33 5.96
CA LEU A 54 4.16 18.21 4.73
C LEU A 54 2.69 17.97 5.07
N ASP A 55 1.82 18.66 4.35
CA ASP A 55 0.37 18.48 4.40
C ASP A 55 -0.15 18.35 2.97
N ILE A 56 -0.60 17.14 2.60
CA ILE A 56 -0.85 16.75 1.22
C ILE A 56 -2.32 16.33 1.07
N ASP A 57 -3.05 17.03 0.22
CA ASP A 57 -4.42 16.71 -0.20
C ASP A 57 -4.47 16.66 -1.72
N SER A 58 -4.53 15.46 -2.32
CA SER A 58 -4.42 15.34 -3.78
C SER A 58 -5.19 14.13 -4.32
N SER A 59 -6.41 14.37 -4.79
CA SER A 59 -7.33 13.31 -5.25
C SER A 59 -6.96 12.65 -6.57
N ALA A 60 -6.04 13.24 -7.36
CA ALA A 60 -5.80 12.81 -8.74
C ALA A 60 -4.34 12.46 -9.06
N SER A 61 -3.39 12.98 -8.30
CA SER A 61 -1.96 12.74 -8.54
C SER A 61 -1.37 11.76 -7.55
N THR A 62 -0.49 10.91 -8.07
CA THR A 62 0.48 10.16 -7.26
C THR A 62 1.51 11.13 -6.69
N ILE A 63 1.95 10.86 -5.46
CA ILE A 63 2.89 11.72 -4.75
C ILE A 63 4.19 10.95 -4.48
N THR A 64 5.33 11.55 -4.80
CA THR A 64 6.64 11.04 -4.41
C THR A 64 7.30 12.06 -3.52
N VAL A 65 7.74 11.67 -2.32
CA VAL A 65 8.61 12.48 -1.47
C VAL A 65 9.93 11.73 -1.30
N GLU A 66 11.02 12.38 -1.63
CA GLU A 66 12.34 11.75 -1.60
C GLU A 66 13.41 12.74 -1.18
N THR A 67 14.51 12.22 -0.63
CA THR A 67 15.73 13.02 -0.52
C THR A 67 16.48 13.04 -1.86
N GLY A 68 17.10 14.16 -2.20
CA GLY A 68 17.96 14.25 -3.37
C GLY A 68 19.03 15.34 -3.23
N PRO A 69 19.89 15.49 -4.26
CA PRO A 69 21.00 16.46 -4.26
C PRO A 69 20.51 17.89 -4.52
N VAL A 70 19.54 18.34 -3.71
CA VAL A 70 18.98 19.69 -3.73
C VAL A 70 19.39 20.44 -2.47
N GLN A 71 19.74 21.72 -2.61
CA GLN A 71 20.07 22.57 -1.46
C GLN A 71 18.82 23.05 -0.71
N ARG A 72 17.69 23.09 -1.41
CA ARG A 72 16.42 23.61 -0.94
C ARG A 72 15.30 22.65 -1.35
N PRO A 73 14.29 22.45 -0.47
CA PRO A 73 13.11 21.68 -0.84
C PRO A 73 12.51 22.15 -2.15
N THR A 74 12.23 21.21 -3.04
CA THR A 74 11.77 21.48 -4.39
C THR A 74 10.53 20.65 -4.69
N VAL A 75 9.47 21.30 -5.18
CA VAL A 75 8.26 20.63 -5.66
C VAL A 75 8.22 20.73 -7.17
N THR A 76 8.10 19.59 -7.83
CA THR A 76 8.04 19.45 -9.29
C THR A 76 6.74 18.77 -9.70
N TYR A 77 6.03 19.37 -10.65
CA TYR A 77 4.77 18.83 -11.17
C TYR A 77 4.47 19.36 -12.58
N TYR A 78 3.44 18.82 -13.23
CA TYR A 78 2.93 19.36 -14.49
C TYR A 78 1.61 20.10 -14.28
N THR A 79 1.39 21.16 -15.06
CA THR A 79 0.13 21.90 -15.08
C THR A 79 -0.40 22.06 -16.50
N HIS A 80 -1.72 22.02 -16.63
CA HIS A 80 -2.41 22.35 -17.87
C HIS A 80 -3.76 23.00 -17.53
N PRO A 81 -4.08 24.20 -18.04
CA PRO A 81 -5.26 24.96 -17.64
C PRO A 81 -6.57 24.16 -17.84
N LYS A 82 -6.64 23.31 -18.87
CA LYS A 82 -7.85 22.55 -19.22
C LYS A 82 -7.86 21.08 -18.80
N PHE A 83 -6.70 20.42 -18.65
CA PHE A 83 -6.63 18.95 -18.59
C PHE A 83 -6.01 18.39 -17.31
N ILE A 84 -5.39 19.24 -16.48
CA ILE A 84 -4.84 18.85 -15.19
C ILE A 84 -5.52 19.70 -14.11
N ASP A 85 -5.90 19.08 -13.02
CA ASP A 85 -6.50 19.78 -11.88
C ASP A 85 -5.48 20.74 -11.26
N PRO A 86 -5.89 21.96 -10.87
CA PRO A 86 -4.98 22.96 -10.33
C PRO A 86 -4.27 22.43 -9.08
N ILE A 87 -2.95 22.60 -9.05
CA ILE A 87 -2.10 22.27 -7.90
C ILE A 87 -1.70 23.57 -7.24
N VAL A 88 -2.11 23.73 -5.98
CA VAL A 88 -1.78 24.86 -5.14
C VAL A 88 -0.76 24.41 -4.10
N THR A 89 0.29 25.21 -3.93
CA THR A 89 1.32 24.98 -2.93
C THR A 89 1.54 26.26 -2.14
N THR A 90 1.46 26.16 -0.82
CA THR A 90 1.64 27.26 0.13
C THR A 90 2.58 26.82 1.24
N VAL A 91 3.27 27.79 1.85
CA VAL A 91 4.08 27.54 3.05
C VAL A 91 3.57 28.44 4.16
N THR A 92 3.16 27.82 5.27
CA THR A 92 2.77 28.52 6.50
C THR A 92 3.73 28.06 7.60
N GLY A 93 4.55 28.98 8.12
CA GLY A 93 5.66 28.61 9.00
C GLY A 93 6.68 27.76 8.25
N LYS A 94 6.83 26.48 8.64
CA LYS A 94 7.70 25.50 7.97
C LYS A 94 6.93 24.30 7.42
N THR A 95 5.61 24.41 7.30
CA THR A 95 4.75 23.39 6.71
C THR A 95 4.48 23.75 5.26
N LEU A 96 4.84 22.84 4.35
CA LEU A 96 4.43 22.91 2.95
C LEU A 96 3.09 22.21 2.80
N SER A 97 2.06 22.99 2.46
CA SER A 97 0.75 22.46 2.11
C SER A 97 0.65 22.32 0.59
N LEU A 98 0.21 21.17 0.13
CA LEU A 98 -0.08 20.86 -1.26
C LEU A 98 -1.55 20.45 -1.38
N SER A 99 -2.30 21.16 -2.21
CA SER A 99 -3.70 20.83 -2.49
C SER A 99 -3.94 20.69 -4.00
N GLN A 100 -4.60 19.61 -4.40
CA GLN A 100 -5.12 19.40 -5.74
C GLN A 100 -6.60 19.02 -5.64
N LYS A 101 -7.47 19.95 -6.04
CA LYS A 101 -8.92 19.76 -6.05
C LYS A 101 -9.44 19.67 -7.48
N PRO A 102 -10.43 18.80 -7.75
CA PRO A 102 -11.09 18.76 -9.04
C PRO A 102 -11.61 20.16 -9.41
N LYS A 103 -11.39 20.55 -10.66
CA LYS A 103 -12.04 21.75 -11.21
C LYS A 103 -13.37 21.40 -11.88
N ASP A 104 -14.17 22.43 -12.11
CA ASP A 104 -15.36 22.33 -12.93
C ASP A 104 -15.04 21.94 -14.38
N VAL A 105 -16.00 21.29 -15.05
CA VAL A 105 -15.88 20.82 -16.43
C VAL A 105 -15.56 21.98 -17.37
N VAL A 106 -14.46 21.88 -18.11
CA VAL A 106 -14.05 22.87 -19.11
C VAL A 106 -14.44 22.40 -20.50
N ILE A 107 -15.26 23.18 -21.21
CA ILE A 107 -15.55 22.95 -22.64
C ILE A 107 -14.27 23.22 -23.45
N THR A 108 -13.82 22.22 -24.21
CA THR A 108 -12.56 22.26 -24.98
C THR A 108 -12.80 21.84 -26.43
N GLY A 109 -11.98 22.35 -27.36
CA GLY A 109 -12.09 22.00 -28.78
C GLY A 109 -11.48 20.64 -29.08
N GLY A 110 -12.01 19.91 -30.07
CA GLY A 110 -11.53 18.57 -30.43
C GLY A 110 -10.02 18.46 -30.71
N ILE A 111 -9.42 19.51 -31.29
CA ILE A 111 -7.97 19.57 -31.55
C ILE A 111 -7.16 19.59 -30.25
N GLU A 112 -7.64 20.28 -29.22
CA GLU A 112 -6.96 20.34 -27.91
C GLU A 112 -7.01 18.98 -27.20
N ILE A 113 -8.14 18.27 -27.29
CA ILE A 113 -8.30 16.91 -26.77
C ILE A 113 -7.33 15.95 -27.48
N LEU A 114 -7.28 16.01 -28.82
CA LEU A 114 -6.36 15.20 -29.62
C LEU A 114 -4.91 15.49 -29.23
N GLY A 115 -4.53 16.76 -29.13
CA GLY A 115 -3.18 17.15 -28.73
C GLY A 115 -2.79 16.68 -27.33
N PHE A 116 -3.66 16.83 -26.33
CA PHE A 116 -3.39 16.34 -24.98
C PHE A 116 -3.26 14.80 -24.95
N THR A 117 -4.15 14.09 -25.64
CA THR A 117 -4.10 12.63 -25.76
C THR A 117 -2.79 12.16 -26.41
N LEU A 118 -2.36 12.84 -27.48
CA LEU A 118 -1.10 12.58 -28.16
C LEU A 118 0.14 12.87 -27.31
N ASN A 119 0.04 13.83 -26.39
CA ASN A 119 1.09 14.13 -25.41
C ASN A 119 1.16 13.07 -24.31
N ASN A 120 0.04 12.41 -23.99
CA ASN A 120 -0.05 11.40 -22.94
C ASN A 120 0.22 9.97 -23.46
N SER A 121 -0.05 9.69 -24.73
CA SER A 121 0.04 8.34 -25.33
C SER A 121 1.44 7.76 -25.41
N ARG A 122 2.50 8.58 -25.29
CA ARG A 122 3.89 8.10 -25.33
C ARG A 122 4.41 7.56 -24.01
N GLN A 123 3.66 7.69 -22.89
CA GLN A 123 4.07 7.28 -21.53
C GLN A 123 5.44 7.82 -21.04
N GLU A 124 6.17 8.61 -21.83
CA GLU A 124 7.45 9.21 -21.46
C GLU A 124 7.36 10.17 -20.26
N LYS A 125 6.16 10.70 -19.96
CA LYS A 125 5.90 11.65 -18.87
C LYS A 125 4.64 11.26 -18.11
N ASN A 126 4.74 11.21 -16.78
CA ASN A 126 3.58 11.05 -15.92
C ASN A 126 3.05 12.43 -15.50
N TYR A 127 2.05 12.94 -16.23
CA TYR A 127 1.44 14.24 -15.94
C TYR A 127 0.57 14.27 -14.66
N ARG A 128 0.36 13.11 -14.02
CA ARG A 128 -0.37 12.96 -12.74
C ARG A 128 0.57 12.53 -11.61
N SER A 129 1.80 13.06 -11.64
CA SER A 129 2.79 12.87 -10.58
C SER A 129 3.23 14.21 -10.02
N ILE A 130 3.41 14.25 -8.70
CA ILE A 130 4.01 15.38 -8.00
C ILE A 130 5.19 14.84 -7.19
N THR A 131 6.38 15.40 -7.42
CA THR A 131 7.60 15.02 -6.72
C THR A 131 8.02 16.14 -5.78
N ILE A 132 8.19 15.82 -4.50
CA ILE A 132 8.72 16.69 -3.46
C ILE A 132 10.12 16.17 -3.11
N THR A 133 11.16 16.85 -3.61
CA THR A 133 12.55 16.52 -3.29
C THR A 133 13.01 17.40 -2.14
N VAL A 134 13.41 16.79 -1.03
CA VAL A 134 14.05 17.48 0.10
C VAL A 134 15.56 17.25 0.11
N PRO A 135 16.37 18.11 0.74
CA PRO A 135 17.81 17.87 0.86
C PRO A 135 18.12 16.51 1.51
N GLU A 136 19.28 15.94 1.18
CA GLU A 136 19.74 14.71 1.83
C GLU A 136 19.76 14.83 3.36
N LYS A 137 19.46 13.72 4.05
CA LYS A 137 19.40 13.63 5.51
C LYS A 137 18.32 14.52 6.15
N THR A 138 17.35 14.99 5.38
CA THR A 138 16.20 15.72 5.94
C THR A 138 15.39 14.80 6.86
N SER A 139 15.12 15.28 8.07
CA SER A 139 14.10 14.72 8.96
C SER A 139 12.87 15.62 8.92
N LEU A 140 11.71 15.04 8.67
CA LEU A 140 10.43 15.72 8.72
C LEU A 140 9.80 15.49 10.11
N ASN A 141 9.30 16.55 10.72
CA ASN A 141 8.56 16.48 11.98
C ASN A 141 7.18 15.88 11.76
N GLU A 142 6.54 16.20 10.63
CA GLU A 142 5.19 15.75 10.34
C GLU A 142 5.00 15.50 8.84
N VAL A 143 4.33 14.40 8.48
CA VAL A 143 3.85 14.17 7.11
C VAL A 143 2.39 13.73 7.18
N LYS A 144 1.50 14.55 6.62
CA LYS A 144 0.08 14.25 6.48
C LYS A 144 -0.28 14.05 5.02
N GLY A 145 -1.04 13.00 4.74
CA GLY A 145 -1.64 12.74 3.44
C GLY A 145 -3.11 12.38 3.59
N SER A 146 -3.99 13.12 2.93
CA SER A 146 -5.42 12.85 2.88
C SER A 146 -5.88 12.75 1.44
N ASN A 147 -6.80 11.83 1.15
CA ASN A 147 -7.41 11.71 -0.17
C ASN A 147 -6.36 11.52 -1.29
N VAL A 148 -5.27 10.81 -1.00
CA VAL A 148 -4.17 10.58 -1.94
C VAL A 148 -4.29 9.18 -2.56
N PRO A 149 -4.38 9.05 -3.90
CA PRO A 149 -4.48 7.74 -4.54
C PRO A 149 -3.31 6.80 -4.20
N HIS A 150 -2.10 7.36 -4.18
CA HIS A 150 -0.88 6.66 -3.79
C HIS A 150 0.23 7.65 -3.44
N THR A 151 0.97 7.38 -2.38
CA THR A 151 2.15 8.15 -1.99
C THR A 151 3.36 7.25 -1.78
N THR A 152 4.52 7.63 -2.30
CA THR A 152 5.81 6.99 -2.03
C THR A 152 6.70 7.92 -1.22
N LEU A 153 7.22 7.46 -0.09
CA LEU A 153 8.21 8.16 0.73
C LEU A 153 9.54 7.40 0.73
N SER A 154 10.60 8.04 0.26
CA SER A 154 11.89 7.38 0.05
C SER A 154 13.06 8.08 0.75
N ASN A 155 13.86 7.30 1.49
CA ASN A 155 15.09 7.75 2.17
C ASN A 155 14.86 8.84 3.22
N LEU A 156 13.74 8.77 3.95
CA LEU A 156 13.33 9.81 4.90
C LEU A 156 13.40 9.36 6.36
N THR A 157 13.50 10.31 7.28
CA THR A 157 13.12 10.13 8.68
C THR A 157 11.92 11.01 8.99
N VAL A 158 10.87 10.43 9.54
CA VAL A 158 9.60 11.12 9.86
C VAL A 158 9.27 10.91 11.33
N GLN A 159 8.95 11.98 12.06
CA GLN A 159 8.61 11.88 13.48
C GLN A 159 7.15 11.47 13.69
N ASP A 160 6.21 12.20 13.09
CA ASP A 160 4.77 11.88 13.12
C ASP A 160 4.24 11.78 11.68
N MET A 161 3.50 10.72 11.39
CA MET A 161 2.94 10.45 10.08
C MET A 161 1.47 10.08 10.18
N GLN A 162 0.64 10.71 9.36
CA GLN A 162 -0.78 10.36 9.23
C GLN A 162 -1.15 10.25 7.75
N PHE A 163 -1.65 9.10 7.34
CA PHE A 163 -2.04 8.86 5.94
C PHE A 163 -3.40 8.20 5.85
N ASP A 164 -4.21 8.71 4.92
CA ASP A 164 -5.44 8.11 4.44
C ASP A 164 -5.30 7.86 2.94
N GLY A 165 -5.07 6.59 2.58
CA GLY A 165 -4.77 6.14 1.22
C GLY A 165 -3.62 5.14 1.16
N ASN A 166 -3.19 4.81 -0.07
CA ASN A 166 -2.11 3.84 -0.29
C ASN A 166 -0.74 4.48 -0.06
N LEU A 167 0.11 3.83 0.73
CA LEU A 167 1.41 4.34 1.13
C LEU A 167 2.52 3.32 0.87
N THR A 168 3.55 3.76 0.17
CA THR A 168 4.82 3.04 -0.02
C THR A 168 5.94 3.73 0.75
N LEU A 169 6.66 2.97 1.58
CA LEU A 169 7.83 3.43 2.33
C LEU A 169 9.07 2.69 1.83
N LEU A 170 10.07 3.42 1.35
CA LEU A 170 11.35 2.86 0.87
C LEU A 170 12.50 3.44 1.68
N HIS A 171 13.24 2.60 2.41
CA HIS A 171 14.38 3.06 3.23
C HIS A 171 14.02 4.19 4.21
N THR A 172 12.81 4.12 4.78
CA THR A 172 12.25 5.22 5.57
C THR A 172 12.13 4.81 7.04
N LYS A 173 12.41 5.76 7.95
CA LYS A 173 12.23 5.59 9.39
C LYS A 173 11.07 6.45 9.87
N VAL A 174 10.12 5.87 10.59
CA VAL A 174 8.94 6.56 11.11
C VAL A 174 8.81 6.30 12.60
N LYS A 175 8.73 7.34 13.44
CA LYS A 175 8.67 7.20 14.90
C LYS A 175 7.26 7.02 15.47
N LYS A 176 6.26 7.50 14.75
CA LYS A 176 4.84 7.32 15.03
C LYS A 176 4.08 7.43 13.71
N ALA A 177 3.19 6.48 13.45
CA ALA A 177 2.41 6.44 12.22
C ALA A 177 0.96 6.04 12.50
N THR A 178 0.00 6.77 11.93
CA THR A 178 -1.40 6.34 11.82
C THR A 178 -1.75 6.25 10.35
N ILE A 179 -2.03 5.06 9.85
CA ILE A 179 -2.26 4.78 8.42
C ILE A 179 -3.59 4.09 8.26
N THR A 180 -4.47 4.64 7.42
CA THR A 180 -5.69 3.98 6.94
C THR A 180 -5.51 3.67 5.45
N GLY A 181 -5.65 2.39 5.10
CA GLY A 181 -5.41 1.89 3.74
C GLY A 181 -4.19 0.97 3.64
N MET A 182 -3.70 0.81 2.41
CA MET A 182 -2.60 -0.09 2.09
C MET A 182 -1.25 0.46 2.56
N LEU A 183 -0.45 -0.39 3.21
CA LEU A 183 0.95 -0.10 3.53
C LEU A 183 1.89 -1.09 2.84
N GLU A 184 2.75 -0.58 1.97
CA GLU A 184 3.92 -1.29 1.45
C GLU A 184 5.19 -0.69 2.07
N ALA A 185 5.96 -1.47 2.82
CA ALA A 185 7.20 -1.01 3.42
C ALA A 185 8.36 -1.91 3.01
N THR A 186 9.39 -1.32 2.41
CA THR A 186 10.64 -1.99 2.07
C THR A 186 11.81 -1.31 2.76
N LYS A 187 12.65 -2.10 3.46
CA LYS A 187 13.84 -1.62 4.17
C LYS A 187 13.55 -0.47 5.14
N SER A 188 12.38 -0.51 5.77
CA SER A 188 11.84 0.59 6.57
C SER A 188 11.68 0.21 8.04
N GLN A 189 11.77 1.21 8.91
CA GLN A 189 11.67 1.03 10.36
C GLN A 189 10.51 1.88 10.89
N LEU A 190 9.48 1.24 11.41
CA LEU A 190 8.32 1.90 12.00
C LEU A 190 8.30 1.66 13.51
N THR A 191 8.07 2.73 14.27
CA THR A 191 7.79 2.67 15.71
C THR A 191 6.41 3.27 15.95
N ASN A 192 5.66 2.75 16.93
CA ASN A 192 4.33 3.24 17.30
C ASN A 192 3.40 3.32 16.08
N LEU A 193 3.24 2.19 15.40
CA LEU A 193 2.39 2.06 14.21
C LEU A 193 0.95 1.77 14.63
N GLU A 194 0.01 2.53 14.09
CA GLU A 194 -1.40 2.20 14.02
C GLU A 194 -1.76 2.04 12.54
N LEU A 195 -2.01 0.82 12.10
CA LEU A 195 -2.41 0.50 10.73
C LEU A 195 -3.84 -0.03 10.72
N LYS A 196 -4.70 0.60 9.92
CA LYS A 196 -6.04 0.13 9.60
C LYS A 196 -6.09 -0.24 8.11
N ALA A 197 -5.81 -1.49 7.80
CA ALA A 197 -5.77 -2.03 6.44
C ALA A 197 -7.06 -2.79 6.13
N ASP A 198 -8.20 -2.11 6.25
CA ASP A 198 -9.48 -2.69 5.88
C ASP A 198 -9.54 -2.83 4.34
N TYR A 199 -9.92 -4.02 3.84
CA TYR A 199 -10.00 -4.32 2.40
C TYR A 199 -8.72 -4.03 1.60
N SER A 200 -7.55 -4.13 2.23
CA SER A 200 -6.27 -3.88 1.56
C SER A 200 -5.20 -4.91 1.94
N PHE A 201 -4.28 -5.13 1.01
CA PHE A 201 -3.15 -6.05 1.17
C PHE A 201 -1.93 -5.24 1.55
N SER A 202 -1.46 -5.37 2.79
CA SER A 202 -0.24 -4.70 3.25
C SER A 202 0.95 -5.64 3.19
N ASN A 203 2.12 -5.12 2.83
CA ASN A 203 3.34 -5.90 2.71
C ASN A 203 4.51 -5.22 3.41
N LEU A 204 5.25 -5.98 4.22
CA LEU A 204 6.47 -5.54 4.88
C LEU A 204 7.64 -6.42 4.43
N THR A 205 8.64 -5.84 3.78
CA THR A 205 9.83 -6.55 3.28
C THR A 205 11.10 -5.92 3.84
N ASP A 206 12.02 -6.73 4.36
CA ASP A 206 13.28 -6.25 4.97
C ASP A 206 13.06 -5.16 6.04
N SER A 207 11.94 -5.21 6.75
CA SER A 207 11.44 -4.08 7.56
C SER A 207 11.28 -4.45 9.03
N SER A 208 11.03 -3.45 9.86
CA SER A 208 10.73 -3.68 11.29
C SER A 208 9.60 -2.80 11.78
N VAL A 209 8.72 -3.38 12.59
CA VAL A 209 7.71 -2.65 13.37
C VAL A 209 7.97 -2.89 14.85
N GLU A 210 8.12 -1.82 15.63
CA GLU A 210 8.25 -1.87 17.09
C GLU A 210 7.13 -1.05 17.75
N ASN A 211 6.36 -1.69 18.63
CA ASN A 211 5.15 -1.14 19.24
C ASN A 211 4.13 -0.79 18.16
N GLY A 212 3.10 -1.61 17.96
CA GLY A 212 2.07 -1.26 17.00
C GLY A 212 0.77 -2.04 17.14
N THR A 213 -0.26 -1.49 16.52
CA THR A 213 -1.57 -2.11 16.35
C THR A 213 -1.86 -2.18 14.86
N ILE A 214 -2.19 -3.37 14.36
CA ILE A 214 -2.57 -3.61 12.97
C ILE A 214 -3.98 -4.20 12.97
N SER A 215 -4.93 -3.51 12.34
CA SER A 215 -6.29 -3.98 12.11
C SER A 215 -6.42 -4.42 10.65
N LEU A 216 -6.82 -5.68 10.47
CA LEU A 216 -7.09 -6.33 9.19
C LEU A 216 -8.59 -6.61 9.11
N GLY A 217 -9.40 -5.65 8.64
CA GLY A 217 -10.85 -5.87 8.51
C GLY A 217 -11.16 -7.00 7.53
N ASN A 218 -10.82 -6.77 6.27
CA ASN A 218 -10.92 -7.71 5.13
C ASN A 218 -9.61 -7.69 4.31
N GLY A 219 -8.52 -7.40 5.00
CA GLY A 219 -7.20 -7.27 4.42
C GLY A 219 -6.31 -8.46 4.78
N GLN A 220 -5.08 -8.43 4.28
CA GLN A 220 -4.05 -9.40 4.62
C GLN A 220 -2.74 -8.66 4.89
N LEU A 221 -1.94 -9.22 5.79
CA LEU A 221 -0.57 -8.77 6.02
C LEU A 221 0.40 -9.84 5.52
N THR A 222 1.25 -9.46 4.56
CA THR A 222 2.41 -10.27 4.17
C THR A 222 3.67 -9.68 4.79
N THR A 223 4.53 -10.54 5.30
CA THR A 223 5.83 -10.16 5.84
C THR A 223 6.94 -11.01 5.27
N LYS A 224 8.06 -10.38 4.93
CA LYS A 224 9.25 -11.03 4.41
C LYS A 224 10.50 -10.43 5.03
N ASP A 225 11.38 -11.26 5.59
CA ASP A 225 12.64 -10.80 6.21
C ASP A 225 12.40 -9.67 7.23
N THR A 226 11.31 -9.78 8.00
CA THR A 226 10.76 -8.70 8.80
C THR A 226 10.77 -9.02 10.29
N THR A 227 10.92 -8.01 11.14
CA THR A 227 10.76 -8.14 12.60
C THR A 227 9.51 -7.41 13.08
N LEU A 228 8.63 -8.11 13.77
CA LEU A 228 7.49 -7.53 14.49
C LEU A 228 7.76 -7.65 16.00
N LYS A 229 7.87 -6.51 16.69
CA LYS A 229 8.13 -6.44 18.12
C LYS A 229 7.04 -5.66 18.84
N ALA A 230 6.43 -6.25 19.87
CA ALA A 230 5.34 -5.66 20.64
C ALA A 230 4.19 -5.18 19.74
N VAL A 231 3.77 -6.05 18.80
CA VAL A 231 2.70 -5.74 17.84
C VAL A 231 1.45 -6.53 18.20
N ASN A 232 0.32 -5.84 18.27
CA ASN A 232 -1.02 -6.44 18.35
C ASN A 232 -1.66 -6.41 16.97
N ILE A 233 -2.07 -7.56 16.45
CA ILE A 233 -2.71 -7.70 15.15
C ILE A 233 -4.11 -8.26 15.37
N GLN A 234 -5.11 -7.57 14.87
CA GLN A 234 -6.52 -7.97 14.97
C GLN A 234 -7.08 -8.17 13.58
N SER A 235 -7.63 -9.35 13.31
CA SER A 235 -8.39 -9.63 12.10
C SER A 235 -9.88 -9.72 12.43
N LEU A 236 -10.73 -9.07 11.62
CA LEU A 236 -12.19 -9.11 11.80
C LEU A 236 -12.86 -10.22 11.00
N HIS A 237 -12.27 -10.63 9.89
CA HIS A 237 -12.72 -11.76 9.07
C HIS A 237 -11.55 -12.70 8.84
N SER A 238 -11.73 -13.65 7.94
CA SER A 238 -10.77 -14.67 7.60
C SER A 238 -9.58 -14.16 6.75
N GLY A 239 -9.31 -12.86 6.78
CA GLY A 239 -8.02 -12.30 6.35
C GLY A 239 -6.86 -12.80 7.23
N GLY A 240 -5.76 -13.21 6.58
CA GLY A 240 -4.66 -13.91 7.22
C GLY A 240 -3.38 -13.10 7.41
N ILE A 241 -2.39 -13.79 7.99
CA ILE A 241 -0.99 -13.37 7.95
C ILE A 241 -0.21 -14.41 7.17
N GLU A 242 0.56 -13.94 6.20
CA GLU A 242 1.60 -14.75 5.56
C GLU A 242 2.98 -14.21 5.94
N ALA A 243 3.80 -15.05 6.56
CA ALA A 243 5.09 -14.65 7.08
C ALA A 243 6.22 -15.51 6.51
N GLU A 244 7.21 -14.89 5.89
CA GLU A 244 8.40 -15.55 5.33
C GLU A 244 9.66 -14.99 6.00
N ARG A 245 10.43 -15.83 6.72
CA ARG A 245 11.64 -15.40 7.45
C ARG A 245 11.38 -14.24 8.42
N THR A 246 10.22 -14.29 9.08
CA THR A 246 9.80 -13.24 10.04
C THR A 246 10.25 -13.58 11.46
N THR A 247 10.60 -12.56 12.23
CA THR A 247 10.81 -12.64 13.69
C THR A 247 9.62 -12.03 14.41
N LEU A 248 8.99 -12.79 15.30
CA LEU A 248 7.98 -12.29 16.24
C LEU A 248 8.59 -12.14 17.63
N GLU A 249 8.42 -10.97 18.23
CA GLU A 249 8.85 -10.67 19.60
C GLU A 249 7.73 -10.00 20.37
N ASN A 250 7.08 -10.72 21.29
CA ASN A 250 5.92 -10.19 22.03
C ASN A 250 4.73 -9.80 21.13
N VAL A 251 4.40 -10.65 20.16
CA VAL A 251 3.31 -10.40 19.20
C VAL A 251 2.03 -11.12 19.62
N THR A 252 0.91 -10.42 19.53
CA THR A 252 -0.44 -11.01 19.65
C THR A 252 -1.13 -10.93 18.30
N PHE A 253 -1.68 -12.03 17.84
CA PHE A 253 -2.59 -12.11 16.70
C PHE A 253 -3.94 -12.65 17.19
N THR A 254 -5.01 -11.90 16.93
CA THR A 254 -6.37 -12.25 17.34
C THR A 254 -7.31 -12.18 16.14
N VAL A 255 -8.08 -13.24 15.91
CA VAL A 255 -9.19 -13.26 14.95
C VAL A 255 -10.51 -13.22 15.71
N SER A 256 -11.28 -12.16 15.50
CA SER A 256 -12.39 -11.78 16.39
C SER A 256 -13.72 -12.46 16.06
N LYS A 257 -14.02 -12.71 14.78
CA LYS A 257 -15.27 -13.37 14.37
C LYS A 257 -15.01 -14.81 13.95
N SER A 258 -15.88 -15.71 14.39
CA SER A 258 -16.11 -17.01 13.75
C SER A 258 -16.85 -16.80 12.42
N LYS A 259 -16.68 -17.71 11.46
CA LYS A 259 -17.45 -17.77 10.21
C LYS A 259 -18.95 -17.73 10.54
N GLU A 260 -19.60 -16.57 10.44
CA GLU A 260 -21.06 -16.55 10.32
C GLU A 260 -21.36 -16.96 8.87
N GLU A 261 -22.26 -17.92 8.71
CA GLU A 261 -22.71 -18.47 7.42
C GLU A 261 -23.51 -17.43 6.61
N GLU A 262 -22.97 -16.24 6.35
CA GLU A 262 -23.54 -15.33 5.38
C GLU A 262 -23.04 -15.70 3.98
N GLU A 263 -23.97 -16.22 3.19
CA GLU A 263 -23.81 -16.92 1.91
C GLU A 263 -23.23 -16.07 0.74
N ASN A 264 -22.62 -14.90 0.99
CA ASN A 264 -22.23 -13.97 -0.07
C ASN A 264 -21.02 -13.05 0.23
N ASP A 265 -20.04 -13.49 1.04
CA ASP A 265 -18.78 -12.74 1.09
C ASP A 265 -17.86 -13.14 -0.09
N TYR A 266 -17.79 -12.26 -1.09
CA TYR A 266 -16.93 -12.38 -2.29
C TYR A 266 -15.43 -12.52 -1.96
N TYR A 267 -15.05 -12.35 -0.69
CA TYR A 267 -13.69 -12.44 -0.16
C TYR A 267 -13.56 -13.55 0.90
N ASP A 268 -14.05 -14.76 0.61
CA ASP A 268 -13.80 -16.00 1.37
C ASP A 268 -12.30 -16.39 1.26
N ASN A 269 -11.42 -15.52 1.77
CA ASN A 269 -10.06 -15.90 2.10
C ASN A 269 -10.19 -16.65 3.42
N ASP A 270 -9.91 -17.94 3.48
CA ASP A 270 -9.89 -18.66 4.76
C ASP A 270 -8.84 -18.05 5.70
N ALA A 271 -9.14 -18.04 7.00
CA ALA A 271 -8.34 -17.37 8.02
C ALA A 271 -7.08 -18.18 8.25
N ILE A 272 -6.01 -17.81 7.56
CA ILE A 272 -4.77 -18.57 7.61
C ILE A 272 -3.70 -17.73 8.30
N PHE A 273 -3.13 -18.27 9.36
CA PHE A 273 -1.83 -17.83 9.85
C PHE A 273 -0.78 -18.80 9.30
N THR A 274 -0.10 -18.40 8.22
CA THR A 274 1.01 -19.17 7.66
C THR A 274 2.33 -18.49 7.95
N ALA A 275 3.27 -19.23 8.51
CA ALA A 275 4.61 -18.75 8.74
C ALA A 275 5.67 -19.77 8.32
N HIS A 276 6.55 -19.37 7.42
CA HIS A 276 7.70 -20.15 6.98
C HIS A 276 9.01 -19.56 7.50
N ALA A 277 9.87 -20.40 8.07
CA ALA A 277 11.12 -20.00 8.71
C ALA A 277 10.91 -18.92 9.80
N LEU A 278 9.91 -19.12 10.66
CA LEU A 278 9.57 -18.20 11.75
C LEU A 278 10.63 -18.25 12.86
N THR A 279 11.01 -17.08 13.38
CA THR A 279 11.81 -16.96 14.60
C THR A 279 10.97 -16.37 15.71
N LEU A 280 10.99 -16.99 16.89
CA LEU A 280 10.21 -16.55 18.05
C LEU A 280 11.14 -16.00 19.14
N LYS A 281 10.75 -14.86 19.70
CA LYS A 281 11.33 -14.24 20.88
C LYS A 281 10.22 -13.79 21.84
N GLY A 282 10.50 -13.74 23.13
CA GLY A 282 9.51 -13.29 24.12
C GLY A 282 8.25 -14.15 24.10
N THR A 283 7.08 -13.55 24.33
CA THR A 283 5.80 -14.29 24.40
C THR A 283 4.90 -13.95 23.23
N ASN A 284 4.63 -14.92 22.36
CA ASN A 284 3.77 -14.73 21.19
C ASN A 284 2.48 -15.51 21.34
N THR A 285 1.37 -14.90 20.96
CA THR A 285 0.03 -15.46 21.12
C THR A 285 -0.73 -15.36 19.81
N ILE A 286 -1.35 -16.46 19.41
CA ILE A 286 -2.26 -16.57 18.26
C ILE A 286 -3.57 -17.09 18.84
N THR A 287 -4.65 -16.34 18.67
CA THR A 287 -5.99 -16.70 19.16
C THR A 287 -7.01 -16.51 18.06
N GLY A 288 -7.92 -17.46 17.87
CA GLY A 288 -8.90 -17.37 16.78
C GLY A 288 -10.16 -18.19 17.01
N GLY A 289 -11.26 -17.73 16.40
CA GLY A 289 -12.53 -18.44 16.38
C GLY A 289 -12.58 -19.58 15.36
N ASP A 290 -12.19 -19.32 14.10
CA ASP A 290 -12.19 -20.30 13.00
C ASP A 290 -11.00 -20.01 12.08
N ILE A 291 -9.80 -20.51 12.44
CA ILE A 291 -8.56 -20.21 11.71
C ILE A 291 -7.66 -21.44 11.61
N ASP A 292 -6.96 -21.61 10.49
CA ASP A 292 -5.87 -22.58 10.38
C ASP A 292 -4.53 -21.90 10.66
N VAL A 293 -3.65 -22.62 11.35
CA VAL A 293 -2.31 -22.15 11.71
C VAL A 293 -1.28 -23.15 11.19
N ASP A 294 -0.45 -22.74 10.22
CA ASP A 294 0.70 -23.54 9.74
C ASP A 294 2.01 -22.77 9.98
N ILE A 295 2.82 -23.28 10.89
CA ILE A 295 4.08 -22.66 11.30
C ILE A 295 5.23 -23.62 11.05
N THR A 296 6.25 -23.16 10.34
CA THR A 296 7.57 -23.79 10.26
C THR A 296 8.59 -22.91 10.96
N LEU A 297 9.22 -23.44 12.01
CA LEU A 297 10.16 -22.72 12.86
C LEU A 297 11.59 -22.80 12.33
N THR A 298 12.37 -21.74 12.53
CA THR A 298 13.82 -21.76 12.22
C THR A 298 14.60 -22.65 13.21
N LYS A 299 14.16 -22.73 14.47
CA LYS A 299 14.81 -23.50 15.54
C LYS A 299 13.79 -24.17 16.47
N ALA A 300 13.21 -25.29 16.04
CA ALA A 300 12.16 -25.99 16.79
C ALA A 300 12.57 -26.47 18.20
N LYS A 301 13.82 -26.91 18.40
CA LYS A 301 14.30 -27.49 19.68
C LYS A 301 14.40 -26.51 20.86
N ALA A 302 14.24 -25.21 20.63
CA ALA A 302 14.56 -24.16 21.60
C ALA A 302 13.35 -23.33 22.05
N ILE A 303 12.12 -23.79 21.81
CA ILE A 303 10.91 -23.04 22.17
C ILE A 303 10.09 -23.74 23.26
N ALA A 304 9.33 -22.95 24.02
CA ALA A 304 8.19 -23.47 24.77
C ALA A 304 6.92 -23.16 23.98
N TYR A 305 5.93 -24.05 24.05
CA TYR A 305 4.68 -23.83 23.34
C TYR A 305 3.46 -24.42 24.03
N ARG A 306 2.31 -23.85 23.70
CA ARG A 306 0.98 -24.38 23.96
C ARG A 306 0.19 -24.33 22.66
N ALA A 307 -0.32 -25.47 22.20
CA ALA A 307 -1.19 -25.56 21.04
C ALA A 307 -2.51 -26.19 21.47
N ARG A 308 -3.61 -25.43 21.42
CA ARG A 308 -4.95 -25.86 21.80
C ARG A 308 -5.95 -25.54 20.69
N THR A 309 -6.75 -26.51 20.29
CA THR A 309 -7.93 -26.32 19.43
C THR A 309 -9.12 -27.08 20.02
N GLU A 310 -10.34 -26.53 19.97
CA GLU A 310 -11.56 -27.22 20.42
C GLU A 310 -12.20 -28.07 19.32
N ASN A 311 -12.11 -27.63 18.07
CA ASN A 311 -12.60 -28.35 16.91
C ASN A 311 -11.56 -28.30 15.77
N GLY A 312 -10.63 -29.25 15.81
CA GLY A 312 -9.57 -29.36 14.83
C GLY A 312 -8.52 -30.39 15.24
N LYS A 313 -7.43 -30.44 14.50
CA LYS A 313 -6.28 -31.33 14.75
C LYS A 313 -5.07 -30.51 15.13
N VAL A 314 -4.19 -31.13 15.91
CA VAL A 314 -2.85 -30.58 16.18
C VAL A 314 -1.80 -31.54 15.63
N SER A 315 -0.98 -31.05 14.69
CA SER A 315 0.12 -31.76 14.04
C SER A 315 1.45 -31.12 14.43
N LEU A 316 2.30 -31.87 15.14
CA LEU A 316 3.60 -31.39 15.61
C LEU A 316 4.75 -32.08 14.87
N GLY A 317 5.75 -31.31 14.45
CA GLY A 317 6.97 -31.80 13.85
C GLY A 317 7.78 -32.66 14.84
N SER A 318 8.55 -33.61 14.31
CA SER A 318 9.29 -34.60 15.13
C SER A 318 10.27 -33.97 16.12
N GLN A 319 10.75 -32.75 15.86
CA GLN A 319 11.65 -32.01 16.74
C GLN A 319 10.95 -31.36 17.95
N LEU A 320 9.61 -31.31 17.95
CA LEU A 320 8.79 -30.74 19.03
C LEU A 320 8.24 -31.83 19.97
N THR A 321 8.46 -33.11 19.66
CA THR A 321 8.04 -34.29 20.44
C THR A 321 9.14 -34.65 21.45
N PRO A 322 8.86 -34.82 22.76
CA PRO A 322 7.63 -35.31 23.36
C PRO A 322 6.84 -34.24 24.11
N ALA A 323 5.90 -33.61 23.42
CA ALA A 323 4.88 -32.76 24.01
C ALA A 323 4.02 -33.56 25.00
N LYS A 324 3.62 -32.96 26.13
CA LYS A 324 2.60 -33.56 27.00
C LYS A 324 1.23 -33.36 26.37
N ILE A 325 0.45 -34.45 26.27
CA ILE A 325 -0.93 -34.41 25.80
C ILE A 325 -1.84 -34.13 26.99
N GLY A 326 -2.55 -33.00 26.96
CA GLY A 326 -3.71 -32.76 27.80
C GLY A 326 -4.98 -33.04 27.00
N LYS A 327 -5.79 -34.01 27.45
CA LYS A 327 -7.17 -34.17 27.00
C LYS A 327 -8.10 -33.68 28.11
N GLU A 328 -8.99 -32.75 27.80
CA GLU A 328 -10.05 -32.34 28.72
C GLU A 328 -11.25 -33.29 28.61
N SER A 329 -11.95 -33.54 29.73
CA SER A 329 -12.86 -34.67 29.92
C SER A 329 -14.20 -34.59 29.16
N THR A 330 -14.44 -33.53 28.38
CA THR A 330 -15.67 -33.34 27.61
C THR A 330 -15.35 -32.65 26.28
N SER A 331 -15.65 -33.36 25.16
CA SER A 331 -15.65 -32.95 23.73
C SER A 331 -14.35 -32.40 23.14
N ASP A 332 -13.85 -33.04 22.07
CA ASP A 332 -13.00 -32.57 20.94
C ASP A 332 -11.79 -31.62 21.15
N VAL A 333 -11.53 -31.17 22.38
CA VAL A 333 -10.40 -30.31 22.72
C VAL A 333 -9.10 -31.10 22.74
N ILE A 334 -8.17 -30.68 21.90
CA ILE A 334 -6.81 -31.21 21.84
C ILE A 334 -5.85 -30.13 22.32
N SER A 335 -5.07 -30.44 23.37
CA SER A 335 -4.07 -29.52 23.91
C SER A 335 -2.71 -30.20 24.04
N TYR A 336 -1.68 -29.56 23.48
CA TYR A 336 -0.29 -29.95 23.61
C TYR A 336 0.50 -28.86 24.32
N VAL A 337 1.29 -29.25 25.31
CA VAL A 337 2.14 -28.32 26.07
C VAL A 337 3.56 -28.85 26.13
N ALA A 338 4.52 -28.00 25.80
CA ALA A 338 5.93 -28.20 26.05
C ALA A 338 6.49 -27.00 26.81
N GLU A 339 7.00 -27.25 28.02
CA GLU A 339 7.70 -26.25 28.81
C GLU A 339 9.20 -26.35 28.55
N ASN A 340 9.83 -25.20 28.28
CA ASN A 340 11.27 -25.11 28.15
C ASN A 340 11.76 -23.84 28.84
N LYS A 341 12.33 -23.99 30.05
CA LYS A 341 12.82 -22.85 30.86
C LYS A 341 13.99 -22.11 30.21
N ALA A 342 14.68 -22.74 29.26
CA ALA A 342 15.78 -22.14 28.51
C ALA A 342 15.31 -21.53 27.17
N ALA A 343 14.00 -21.56 26.87
CA ALA A 343 13.48 -21.01 25.63
C ALA A 343 13.63 -19.50 25.58
N THR A 344 14.10 -19.00 24.43
CA THR A 344 14.16 -17.55 24.15
C THR A 344 12.85 -17.01 23.60
N GLY A 345 11.95 -17.90 23.18
CA GLY A 345 10.63 -17.56 22.62
C GLY A 345 9.58 -18.58 23.01
N ASN A 346 8.39 -18.08 23.32
CA ASN A 346 7.20 -18.85 23.64
C ASN A 346 6.12 -18.62 22.58
N LEU A 347 5.38 -19.67 22.25
CA LEU A 347 4.24 -19.62 21.36
C LEU A 347 3.00 -20.21 22.02
N THR A 348 1.93 -19.42 22.12
CA THR A 348 0.61 -19.92 22.50
C THR A 348 -0.31 -19.82 21.29
N VAL A 349 -0.87 -20.93 20.86
CA VAL A 349 -1.94 -21.01 19.84
C VAL A 349 -3.18 -21.56 20.53
N ASN A 350 -4.26 -20.78 20.54
CA ASN A 350 -5.54 -21.17 21.15
C ASN A 350 -6.69 -20.87 20.20
N LEU A 351 -7.29 -21.92 19.65
CA LEU A 351 -8.32 -21.83 18.63
C LEU A 351 -9.63 -22.44 19.12
N ASN A 352 -10.76 -21.85 18.75
CA ASN A 352 -12.06 -22.52 18.94
C ASN A 352 -12.26 -23.57 17.84
N LYS A 353 -11.88 -23.25 16.60
CA LYS A 353 -11.93 -24.16 15.44
C LYS A 353 -10.75 -23.93 14.52
N GLY A 354 -10.29 -25.01 13.90
CA GLY A 354 -9.22 -25.04 12.89
C GLY A 354 -8.03 -25.90 13.30
N ASP A 355 -7.23 -26.26 12.30
CA ASP A 355 -6.06 -27.12 12.44
C ASP A 355 -4.82 -26.31 12.83
N ILE A 356 -4.02 -26.89 13.72
CA ILE A 356 -2.73 -26.32 14.15
C ILE A 356 -1.61 -27.24 13.66
N THR A 357 -0.72 -26.70 12.84
CA THR A 357 0.51 -27.35 12.40
C THR A 357 1.71 -26.55 12.86
N ILE A 358 2.62 -27.18 13.60
CA ILE A 358 3.89 -26.56 14.03
C ILE A 358 5.03 -27.52 13.69
N LYS A 359 5.98 -27.09 12.86
CA LYS A 359 7.09 -27.91 12.33
C LYS A 359 8.45 -27.35 12.75
#